data_AF-R0I0Q1-F1
#
_entry.id   AF-R0I0Q1-F1
#
_cell.length_a   1.000
_cell.length_b   1.000
_cell.length_c   1.000
_cell.angle_alpha   90.00
_cell.angle_beta   90.00
_cell.angle_gamma   90.00
#
_symmetry.space_group_name_H-M   'P 1'
#
loop_
_entity.id
_entity.type
_entity.pdbx_description
1 polymer ?
#
loop_
_entity_poly.entity_id
_entity_poly.type
_entity_poly.pdbx_seq_one_letter_code
_entity_poly.pdbx_strand_id
1 'polypeptide(L)'
;MEYVRAQTKPKDGKLLAGCHSMGGILLYAMLSRCEPSEAINLPIMPIDTMLAMAHPLMFRPPYALSWLTANISAPQMMDPEVIEKLVLNSLSTVPVKLLLQLTTVVNQGGLCDRTGTFYYKDHISKTNVPILALAGDWDIICPPDAVYGS
;
A
#
# COMPACT_ATOMS: atom_id res chain seq x y z
N MET A 1 19.51 -6.20 -7.95
CA MET A 1 19.55 -7.19 -6.85
C MET A 1 20.96 -7.62 -6.45
N GLU A 2 21.88 -7.87 -7.39
CA GLU A 2 23.27 -8.23 -7.04
C GLU A 2 24.02 -7.12 -6.30
N TYR A 3 23.87 -5.87 -6.73
CA TYR A 3 24.43 -4.71 -6.02
C TYR A 3 23.98 -4.65 -4.55
N VAL A 4 22.69 -4.87 -4.29
CA VAL A 4 22.13 -4.88 -2.93
C VAL A 4 22.72 -6.01 -2.09
N ARG A 5 22.81 -7.24 -2.63
CA ARG A 5 23.45 -8.36 -1.92
C ARG A 5 24.91 -8.08 -1.59
N ALA A 6 25.65 -7.47 -2.52
CA ALA A 6 27.06 -7.15 -2.33
C ALA A 6 27.29 -6.13 -1.20
N GLN A 7 26.37 -5.15 -1.07
CA GLN A 7 26.43 -4.14 -0.01
C GLN A 7 25.92 -4.65 1.34
N THR A 8 24.80 -5.39 1.38
CA THR A 8 24.15 -5.77 2.64
C THR A 8 24.64 -7.09 3.24
N LYS A 9 25.33 -7.93 2.46
CA LYS A 9 25.94 -9.22 2.89
C LYS A 9 25.04 -10.05 3.83
N PRO A 10 23.82 -10.44 3.41
CA PRO A 10 22.90 -11.20 4.23
C PRO A 10 23.48 -12.55 4.67
N LYS A 11 23.39 -12.82 5.98
CA LYS A 11 23.95 -14.02 6.63
C LYS A 11 23.41 -15.34 6.06
N ASP A 12 22.17 -15.33 5.55
CA ASP A 12 21.48 -16.50 5.00
C ASP A 12 21.23 -16.39 3.47
N GLY A 13 21.80 -15.37 2.82
CA GLY A 13 21.58 -15.09 1.40
C GLY A 13 20.19 -14.55 1.06
N LYS A 14 19.28 -14.41 2.04
CA LYS A 14 17.93 -13.93 1.83
C LYS A 14 17.88 -12.41 1.97
N LEU A 15 17.17 -11.77 1.05
CA LEU A 15 16.87 -10.35 1.07
C LEU A 15 15.36 -10.20 1.17
N LEU A 16 14.90 -9.51 2.21
CA LEU A 16 13.53 -9.05 2.29
C LEU A 16 13.47 -7.68 1.61
N ALA A 17 12.94 -7.66 0.40
CA ALA A 17 12.58 -6.43 -0.28
C ALA A 17 11.13 -6.10 0.07
N GLY A 18 10.94 -5.22 1.05
CA GLY A 18 9.64 -4.59 1.30
C GLY A 18 9.52 -3.38 0.39
N CYS A 19 8.97 -3.55 -0.81
CA CYS A 19 8.56 -2.42 -1.64
C CYS A 19 7.04 -2.36 -1.57
N HIS A 20 6.52 -1.42 -0.79
CA HIS A 20 5.10 -1.17 -0.72
C HIS A 20 4.83 0.18 -1.36
N SER A 21 4.05 0.19 -2.45
CA SER A 21 3.28 1.38 -2.80
C SER A 21 2.30 1.58 -1.64
N MET A 22 2.71 2.33 -0.63
CA MET A 22 1.91 2.62 0.54
C MET A 22 0.63 3.36 0.13
N GLY A 23 0.68 4.08 -0.99
CA GLY A 23 -0.49 4.58 -1.71
C GLY A 23 -1.48 3.50 -2.14
N GLY A 24 -1.02 2.40 -2.73
CA GLY A 24 -1.89 1.26 -3.06
C GLY A 24 -2.55 0.65 -1.82
N ILE A 25 -1.80 0.41 -0.73
CA ILE A 25 -2.39 -0.03 0.55
C ILE A 25 -3.42 0.97 1.04
N LEU A 26 -3.07 2.26 1.04
CA LEU A 26 -3.90 3.31 1.61
C LEU A 26 -5.18 3.46 0.80
N LEU A 27 -5.10 3.38 -0.52
CA LEU A 27 -6.27 3.32 -1.40
C LEU A 27 -7.16 2.12 -1.04
N TYR A 28 -6.59 0.92 -0.94
CA TYR A 28 -7.34 -0.27 -0.54
C TYR A 28 -8.01 -0.11 0.83
N ALA A 29 -7.29 0.47 1.79
CA ALA A 29 -7.81 0.75 3.13
C ALA A 29 -8.95 1.78 3.07
N MET A 30 -8.81 2.87 2.31
CA MET A 30 -9.84 3.90 2.14
C MET A 30 -11.10 3.33 1.48
N LEU A 31 -10.94 2.55 0.40
CA LEU A 31 -12.05 1.87 -0.27
C LEU A 31 -12.75 0.88 0.66
N SER A 32 -11.99 0.16 1.50
CA SER A 32 -12.57 -0.77 2.49
C SER A 32 -13.37 -0.06 3.59
N ARG A 33 -13.13 1.24 3.83
CA ARG A 33 -13.86 2.05 4.80
C ARG A 33 -15.08 2.77 4.23
N CYS A 34 -15.27 2.77 2.90
CA CYS A 34 -16.40 3.47 2.30
C CYS A 34 -17.75 2.75 2.48
N GLU A 35 -17.77 1.46 2.85
CA GLU A 35 -19.03 0.71 3.10
C GLU A 35 -18.88 -0.22 4.34
N PRO A 36 -18.81 0.33 5.57
CA PRO A 36 -18.38 -0.44 6.75
C PRO A 36 -19.41 -1.43 7.30
N SER A 37 -20.71 -1.18 7.13
CA SER A 37 -21.74 -1.93 7.85
C SER A 37 -22.00 -3.33 7.31
N GLU A 38 -21.72 -3.58 6.03
CA GLU A 38 -21.97 -4.87 5.36
C GLU A 38 -20.68 -5.62 5.01
N ALA A 39 -19.58 -4.91 4.76
CA ALA A 39 -18.28 -5.51 4.41
C ALA A 39 -17.71 -6.45 5.48
N ILE A 40 -18.03 -6.24 6.75
CA ILE A 40 -17.57 -7.10 7.86
C ILE A 40 -18.09 -8.55 7.72
N ASN A 41 -19.25 -8.74 7.09
CA ASN A 41 -19.84 -10.06 6.87
C ASN A 41 -19.34 -10.73 5.57
N LEU A 42 -18.61 -10.01 4.72
CA LEU A 42 -18.07 -10.56 3.47
C LEU A 42 -16.70 -11.19 3.72
N PRO A 43 -16.43 -12.42 3.24
CA PRO A 43 -15.10 -13.02 3.35
C PRO A 43 -14.08 -12.33 2.44
N ILE A 44 -14.54 -11.74 1.35
CA ILE A 44 -13.75 -11.18 0.24
C ILE A 44 -14.37 -9.85 -0.18
N MET A 45 -13.54 -8.84 -0.39
CA MET A 45 -13.97 -7.54 -0.93
C MET A 45 -13.64 -7.44 -2.43
N PRO A 46 -14.63 -7.14 -3.30
CA PRO A 46 -14.42 -7.01 -4.74
C PRO A 46 -13.95 -5.59 -5.10
N ILE A 47 -12.70 -5.27 -4.71
CA ILE A 47 -12.12 -3.94 -4.94
C ILE A 47 -12.05 -3.61 -6.44
N ASP A 48 -11.74 -4.60 -7.27
CA ASP A 48 -11.73 -4.52 -8.73
C ASP A 48 -13.06 -3.97 -9.28
N THR A 49 -14.17 -4.50 -8.78
CA THR A 49 -15.52 -4.11 -9.16
C THR A 49 -15.82 -2.70 -8.69
N MET A 50 -15.48 -2.37 -7.43
CA MET A 50 -15.67 -1.02 -6.89
C MET A 50 -14.89 0.02 -7.70
N LEU A 51 -13.65 -0.29 -8.07
CA LEU A 51 -12.81 0.63 -8.81
C LEU A 51 -13.26 0.77 -10.28
N ALA A 52 -13.72 -0.32 -10.91
CA ALA A 52 -14.34 -0.27 -12.22
C ALA A 52 -15.61 0.61 -12.22
N MET A 53 -16.41 0.53 -11.16
CA MET A 53 -17.58 1.41 -10.98
C MET A 53 -17.19 2.87 -10.73
N ALA A 54 -16.11 3.11 -9.98
CA ALA A 54 -15.57 4.46 -9.75
C ALA A 54 -14.81 5.03 -10.95
N HIS A 55 -14.40 4.19 -11.91
CA HIS A 55 -13.53 4.58 -13.04
C HIS A 55 -14.03 5.79 -13.83
N PRO A 56 -15.32 5.87 -14.26
CA PRO A 56 -15.82 7.06 -14.94
C PRO A 56 -15.71 8.32 -14.08
N LEU A 57 -15.91 8.22 -12.76
CA LEU A 57 -15.81 9.35 -11.84
C LEU A 57 -14.37 9.78 -11.55
N MET A 58 -13.40 8.89 -11.74
CA MET A 58 -11.97 9.17 -11.56
C MET A 58 -11.32 9.76 -12.81
N PHE A 59 -11.67 9.25 -14.01
CA PHE A 59 -10.97 9.55 -15.27
C PHE A 59 -11.79 10.32 -16.30
N ARG A 60 -13.08 10.58 -16.05
CA ARG A 60 -13.94 11.35 -16.96
C ARG A 60 -14.51 12.58 -16.25
N PRO A 61 -14.81 13.67 -16.99
CA PRO A 61 -15.52 14.82 -16.43
C PRO A 61 -16.84 14.37 -15.78
N PRO A 62 -17.18 14.87 -14.58
CA PRO A 62 -16.60 16.01 -13.87
C PRO A 62 -15.45 15.66 -12.89
N TYR A 63 -14.85 14.47 -12.98
CA TYR A 63 -13.70 14.05 -12.15
C TYR A 63 -13.98 14.02 -10.64
N ALA A 64 -15.22 13.71 -10.26
CA ALA A 64 -15.71 13.75 -8.88
C ALA A 64 -14.87 12.90 -7.90
N LEU A 65 -14.23 11.83 -8.39
CA LEU A 65 -13.37 10.95 -7.60
C LEU A 65 -11.89 10.97 -8.03
N SER A 66 -11.46 11.97 -8.80
CA SER A 66 -10.06 12.09 -9.25
C SER A 66 -9.04 12.10 -8.11
N TRP A 67 -9.43 12.56 -6.91
CA TRP A 67 -8.60 12.51 -5.70
C TRP A 67 -8.14 11.09 -5.32
N LEU A 68 -8.88 10.04 -5.70
CA LEU A 68 -8.46 8.65 -5.47
C LEU A 68 -7.17 8.32 -6.24
N THR A 69 -6.98 8.91 -7.43
CA THR A 69 -5.78 8.68 -8.26
C THR A 69 -4.51 9.22 -7.62
N ALA A 70 -4.61 10.26 -6.79
CA ALA A 70 -3.47 10.80 -6.02
C ALA A 70 -2.94 9.82 -4.96
N ASN A 71 -3.76 8.83 -4.55
CA ASN A 71 -3.30 7.74 -3.68
C ASN A 71 -2.61 6.62 -4.48
N ILE A 72 -2.63 6.64 -5.81
CA ILE A 72 -2.02 5.62 -6.65
C ILE A 72 -0.67 6.09 -7.19
N SER A 73 -0.63 7.34 -7.68
CA SER A 73 0.57 7.95 -8.25
C SER A 73 0.60 9.43 -7.89
N ALA A 74 1.80 9.95 -7.60
CA ALA A 74 1.95 11.38 -7.39
C ALA A 74 1.71 12.15 -8.72
N PRO A 75 1.25 13.40 -8.65
CA PRO A 75 0.97 14.19 -9.84
C PRO A 75 2.17 14.25 -10.80
N GLN A 76 1.92 14.06 -12.09
CA GLN A 76 2.94 14.11 -13.16
C GLN A 76 4.03 13.03 -13.09
N MET A 77 3.91 12.01 -12.23
CA MET A 77 4.84 10.88 -12.20
C MET A 77 4.55 9.82 -13.26
N MET A 78 3.30 9.74 -13.71
CA MET A 78 2.85 8.71 -14.63
C MET A 78 1.84 9.32 -15.59
N ASP A 79 1.93 8.91 -16.86
CA ASP A 79 0.97 9.31 -17.88
C ASP A 79 -0.45 8.90 -17.44
N PRO A 80 -1.47 9.78 -17.58
CA PRO A 80 -2.84 9.47 -17.22
C PRO A 80 -3.37 8.15 -17.80
N GLU A 81 -3.00 7.80 -19.04
CA GLU A 81 -3.42 6.53 -19.64
C GLU A 81 -2.81 5.31 -18.95
N VAL A 82 -1.59 5.45 -18.43
CA VAL A 82 -0.91 4.37 -17.69
C VAL A 82 -1.54 4.23 -16.30
N ILE A 83 -1.91 5.32 -15.63
CA ILE A 83 -2.66 5.26 -14.36
C ILE A 83 -4.05 4.65 -14.57
N GLU A 84 -4.77 5.02 -15.65
CA GLU A 84 -6.08 4.46 -16.01
C GLU A 84 -5.98 2.95 -16.25
N LYS A 85 -4.99 2.52 -17.04
CA LYS A 85 -4.70 1.09 -17.26
C LYS A 85 -4.31 0.37 -15.98
N LEU A 86 -3.49 1.01 -15.13
CA LEU A 86 -3.09 0.44 -13.84
C LEU A 86 -4.34 0.20 -12.99
N VAL A 87 -5.17 1.21 -12.77
CA VAL A 87 -6.44 1.11 -12.05
C VAL A 87 -7.30 -0.06 -12.54
N LEU A 88 -7.47 -0.20 -13.85
CA LEU A 88 -8.31 -1.25 -14.43
C LEU A 88 -7.71 -2.66 -14.34
N ASN A 89 -6.40 -2.80 -14.21
CA ASN A 89 -5.71 -4.11 -14.28
C ASN A 89 -4.99 -4.53 -12.99
N SER A 90 -4.89 -3.66 -11.99
CA SER A 90 -4.02 -3.90 -10.82
C SER A 90 -4.71 -4.59 -9.66
N LEU A 91 -6.03 -4.49 -9.57
CA LEU A 91 -6.72 -4.83 -8.33
C LEU A 91 -7.47 -6.14 -8.51
N SER A 92 -7.30 -7.03 -7.53
CA SER A 92 -7.97 -8.32 -7.44
C SER A 92 -8.89 -8.33 -6.21
N THR A 93 -9.64 -9.41 -6.06
CA THR A 93 -10.40 -9.67 -4.85
C THR A 93 -9.45 -9.87 -3.65
N VAL A 94 -9.64 -9.08 -2.59
CA VAL A 94 -8.78 -9.14 -1.40
C VAL A 94 -9.58 -9.65 -0.20
N PRO A 95 -9.04 -10.58 0.61
CA PRO A 95 -9.71 -11.02 1.83
C PRO A 95 -9.97 -9.84 2.78
N VAL A 96 -11.19 -9.72 3.30
CA VAL A 96 -11.58 -8.60 4.19
C VAL A 96 -10.70 -8.56 5.44
N LYS A 97 -10.34 -9.72 5.99
CA LYS A 97 -9.43 -9.80 7.14
C LYS A 97 -8.04 -9.21 6.86
N LEU A 98 -7.55 -9.32 5.62
CA LEU A 98 -6.28 -8.71 5.22
C LEU A 98 -6.44 -7.20 5.10
N LEU A 99 -7.52 -6.71 4.49
CA LEU A 99 -7.81 -5.28 4.41
C LEU A 99 -7.94 -4.65 5.80
N LEU A 100 -8.69 -5.27 6.71
CA LEU A 100 -8.81 -4.81 8.10
C LEU A 100 -7.44 -4.74 8.78
N GLN A 101 -6.59 -5.74 8.60
CA GLN A 101 -5.22 -5.68 9.12
C GLN A 101 -4.42 -4.53 8.48
N LEU A 102 -4.53 -4.31 7.17
CA LEU A 102 -3.86 -3.20 6.47
C LEU A 102 -4.35 -1.83 6.93
N THR A 103 -5.61 -1.68 7.35
CA THR A 103 -6.10 -0.41 7.93
C THR A 103 -5.34 0.00 9.19
N THR A 104 -4.62 -0.93 9.84
CA THR A 104 -3.82 -0.60 11.03
C THR A 104 -2.60 0.25 10.72
N VAL A 105 -2.15 0.28 9.44
CA VAL A 105 -1.03 1.11 8.98
C VAL A 105 -1.24 2.60 9.29
N VAL A 106 -2.49 3.09 9.28
CA VAL A 106 -2.79 4.50 9.57
C VAL A 106 -2.93 4.82 11.06
N ASN A 107 -2.85 3.81 11.94
CA ASN A 107 -2.91 4.01 13.38
C ASN A 107 -1.54 4.42 13.94
N GLN A 108 -1.49 5.05 15.12
CA GLN A 108 -0.23 5.47 15.77
C GLN A 108 0.79 4.31 15.97
N GLY A 109 0.33 3.07 16.08
CA GLY A 109 1.18 1.87 16.17
C GLY A 109 1.74 1.37 14.83
N GLY A 110 1.22 1.85 13.69
CA GLY A 110 1.50 1.29 12.37
C GLY A 110 0.93 -0.12 12.20
N LEU A 111 1.42 -0.83 11.18
CA LEU A 111 0.95 -2.18 10.85
C LEU A 111 1.06 -3.10 12.07
N CYS A 112 -0.05 -3.73 12.45
CA CYS A 112 -0.09 -4.77 13.47
C CYS A 112 -0.54 -6.11 12.89
N ASP A 113 -0.30 -7.17 13.64
CA ASP A 113 -0.84 -8.49 13.35
C ASP A 113 -2.36 -8.54 13.56
N ARG A 114 -2.99 -9.68 13.23
CA ARG A 114 -4.45 -9.84 13.35
C ARG A 114 -4.95 -9.85 14.79
N THR A 115 -4.09 -10.10 15.77
CA THR A 115 -4.45 -10.10 17.19
C THR A 115 -4.39 -8.70 17.81
N GLY A 116 -3.73 -7.74 17.14
CA GLY A 116 -3.50 -6.40 17.67
C GLY A 116 -2.44 -6.36 18.78
N THR A 117 -1.70 -7.46 18.98
CA THR A 117 -0.70 -7.59 20.05
C THR A 117 0.72 -7.44 19.55
N PHE A 118 0.95 -7.57 18.24
CA PHE A 118 2.26 -7.49 17.64
C PHE A 118 2.33 -6.37 16.60
N TYR A 119 3.12 -5.34 16.88
CA TYR A 119 3.41 -4.25 15.96
C TYR A 119 4.73 -4.50 15.24
N TYR A 120 4.70 -4.55 13.90
CA TYR A 120 5.88 -4.95 13.11
C TYR A 120 7.04 -3.96 13.27
N LYS A 121 6.74 -2.65 13.33
CA LYS A 121 7.75 -1.60 13.48
C LYS A 121 8.61 -1.77 14.73
N ASP A 122 8.03 -2.23 15.84
CA ASP A 122 8.71 -2.38 17.15
C ASP A 122 9.67 -3.58 17.19
N HIS A 123 9.65 -4.41 16.13
CA HIS A 123 10.41 -5.66 16.03
C HIS A 123 11.38 -5.68 14.85
N ILE A 124 11.31 -4.70 13.95
CA ILE A 124 12.21 -4.58 12.80
C ILE A 124 13.67 -4.52 13.24
N SER A 125 14.00 -3.76 14.29
CA SER A 125 15.37 -3.66 14.82
C SER A 125 15.93 -4.97 15.40
N LYS A 126 15.07 -5.96 15.66
CA LYS A 126 15.45 -7.26 16.25
C LYS A 126 15.69 -8.34 15.19
N THR A 127 15.44 -8.05 13.91
CA THR A 127 15.63 -9.03 12.84
C THR A 127 17.10 -9.21 12.48
N ASN A 128 17.49 -10.45 12.17
CA ASN A 128 18.82 -10.77 11.65
C ASN A 128 18.88 -10.78 10.11
N VAL A 129 17.75 -10.53 9.45
CA VAL A 129 17.65 -10.46 8.00
C VAL A 129 17.91 -9.02 7.56
N PRO A 130 18.84 -8.75 6.63
CA PRO A 130 19.04 -7.40 6.14
C PRO A 130 17.79 -6.84 5.47
N ILE A 131 17.50 -5.59 5.79
CA ILE A 131 16.38 -4.84 5.24
C ILE A 131 16.96 -3.79 4.29
N LEU A 132 16.46 -3.80 3.05
CA LEU A 132 16.62 -2.69 2.14
C LEU A 132 15.34 -1.87 2.19
N ALA A 133 15.41 -0.66 2.75
CA ALA A 133 14.35 0.32 2.69
C ALA A 133 14.62 1.29 1.54
N LEU A 134 13.60 1.54 0.70
CA LEU A 134 13.65 2.48 -0.41
C LEU A 134 12.51 3.47 -0.22
N ALA A 135 12.82 4.76 -0.36
CA ALA A 135 11.84 5.84 -0.40
C ALA A 135 12.12 6.73 -1.61
N GLY A 136 11.06 7.22 -2.23
CA GLY A 136 11.17 8.21 -3.28
C GLY A 136 11.24 9.61 -2.69
N ASP A 137 12.07 10.49 -3.25
CA ASP A 137 12.26 11.85 -2.74
C ASP A 137 10.96 12.66 -2.68
N TRP A 138 9.98 12.33 -3.54
CA TRP A 138 8.68 13.00 -3.64
C TRP A 138 7.51 12.12 -3.18
N ASP A 139 7.79 11.04 -2.47
CA ASP A 139 6.73 10.20 -1.89
C ASP A 139 6.15 10.90 -0.65
N ILE A 140 4.94 11.46 -0.80
CA ILE A 140 4.24 12.16 0.28
C ILE A 140 3.73 11.17 1.34
N ILE A 141 3.55 9.91 0.96
CA ILE A 141 2.98 8.87 1.82
C ILE A 141 4.11 8.21 2.65
N CYS A 142 5.27 7.98 2.03
CA CYS A 142 6.47 7.45 2.67
C CYS A 142 7.69 8.32 2.32
N PRO A 143 7.82 9.51 2.94
CA PRO A 143 8.93 10.41 2.64
C PRO A 143 10.28 9.80 3.02
N PRO A 144 11.41 10.25 2.44
CA PRO A 144 12.73 9.71 2.74
C PRO A 144 13.07 9.69 4.23
N ASP A 145 12.59 10.68 4.99
CA ASP A 145 12.76 10.75 6.45
C ASP A 145 12.18 9.54 7.19
N ALA A 146 11.14 8.89 6.63
CA ALA A 146 10.58 7.66 7.19
C ALA A 146 11.54 6.46 7.07
N VAL A 147 12.54 6.54 6.19
CA VAL A 147 13.61 5.55 6.04
C VAL A 147 14.87 5.96 6.81
N TYR A 148 15.23 7.25 6.80
CA TYR A 148 16.43 7.71 7.50
C TYR A 148 16.27 7.76 9.02
N GLY A 149 15.03 7.84 9.54
CA GLY A 149 14.73 7.94 10.97
C GLY A 149 14.50 6.62 11.71
N SER A 150 14.69 5.47 11.05
CA SER A 150 14.47 4.12 11.62
C SER A 150 15.71 3.48 12.23
#